data_AF-A0A356F9A9-F1
#
_entry.id   AF-A0A356F9A9-F1
#
_cell.length_a   1.000
_cell.length_b   1.000
_cell.length_c   1.000
_cell.angle_alpha   90.00
_cell.angle_beta   90.00
_cell.angle_gamma   90.00
#
_symmetry.space_group_name_H-M   'P 1'
#
loop_
_entity.id
_entity.type
_entity.pdbx_description
1 polymer ?
#
loop_
_entity_poly.entity_id
_entity_poly.type
_entity_poly.pdbx_seq_one_letter_code
_entity_poly.pdbx_strand_id
1 'polypeptide(L)'
;MSDRKPSDVSDQKTARELEALDRLDREAASRFQNWSQRGADDPVRALLESFAVVLGELRGELDDSAERLLPRLLAALGHEPLWSRPARSAIRLHAASGLDTANKIPAGTAVTASRADAGESRVFFETAADAWLSPANLEYAVVLEGEESRLLPVDGEDRAPARL
;
A
#
# COMPACT_ATOMS: atom_id res chain seq x y z
N MET A 1 19.38 41.52 2.39
CA MET A 1 18.05 41.91 2.90
C MET A 1 17.03 41.26 1.99
N SER A 2 16.46 40.14 2.45
CA SER A 2 15.54 39.31 1.66
C SER A 2 14.16 39.44 2.30
N ASP A 3 13.26 40.14 1.61
CA ASP A 3 11.86 40.23 1.98
C ASP A 3 11.18 38.90 1.66
N ARG A 4 10.86 38.15 2.70
CA ARG A 4 10.10 36.91 2.62
C ARG A 4 8.61 37.28 2.68
N LYS A 5 7.92 37.20 1.54
CA LYS A 5 6.44 37.29 1.50
C LYS A 5 5.82 36.21 2.39
N PRO A 6 4.86 36.57 3.27
CA PRO A 6 4.01 35.60 3.96
C PRO A 6 2.66 35.53 3.24
N SER A 7 2.55 34.75 2.18
CA SER A 7 1.26 34.50 1.53
C SER A 7 1.33 33.28 0.62
N ASP A 8 1.21 32.08 1.19
CA ASP A 8 0.87 30.87 0.41
C ASP A 8 0.40 29.68 1.30
N VAL A 9 0.01 29.92 2.55
CA VAL A 9 -0.38 28.85 3.49
C VAL A 9 -1.91 28.66 3.59
N SER A 10 -2.74 29.48 2.91
CA SER A 10 -4.16 29.61 3.26
C SER A 10 -5.20 29.03 2.28
N ASP A 11 -4.83 28.51 1.10
CA ASP A 11 -5.83 28.30 0.03
C ASP A 11 -6.33 26.86 -0.15
N GLN A 12 -5.99 25.94 0.76
CA GLN A 12 -6.62 24.61 0.79
C GLN A 12 -7.45 24.45 2.07
N LYS A 13 -8.67 25.00 2.06
CA LYS A 13 -9.69 24.63 3.06
C LYS A 13 -9.94 23.13 2.94
N THR A 14 -9.76 22.39 4.03
CA THR A 14 -10.04 20.95 4.02
C THR A 14 -11.54 20.70 3.81
N ALA A 15 -11.92 19.55 3.25
CA ALA A 15 -13.33 19.23 3.03
C ALA A 15 -14.17 19.30 4.32
N ARG A 16 -13.55 18.99 5.47
CA ARG A 16 -14.14 19.04 6.81
C ARG A 16 -14.41 20.48 7.27
N GLU A 17 -13.49 21.41 6.98
CA GLU A 17 -13.67 22.83 7.27
C GLU A 17 -14.80 23.45 6.45
N LEU A 18 -14.88 23.08 5.16
CA LEU A 18 -15.96 23.55 4.29
C LEU A 18 -17.32 23.03 4.77
N GLU A 19 -17.40 21.77 5.19
CA GLU A 19 -18.61 21.20 5.78
C GLU A 19 -18.99 21.90 7.10
N ALA A 20 -18.00 22.18 7.96
CA ALA A 20 -18.23 22.89 9.21
C ALA A 20 -18.72 24.33 8.96
N LEU A 21 -18.13 25.03 8.01
CA LEU A 21 -18.53 26.38 7.62
C LEU A 21 -19.94 26.41 7.05
N ASP A 22 -20.26 25.51 6.10
CA ASP A 22 -21.62 25.40 5.54
C ASP A 22 -22.67 25.12 6.64
N ARG A 23 -22.32 24.27 7.61
CA ARG A 23 -23.20 23.99 8.74
C ARG A 23 -23.40 25.23 9.61
N LEU A 24 -22.34 25.96 9.93
CA LEU A 24 -22.41 27.20 10.71
C LEU A 24 -23.22 28.28 9.97
N ASP A 25 -23.05 28.41 8.66
CA ASP A 25 -23.79 29.36 7.82
C ASP A 25 -25.28 29.02 7.77
N ARG A 26 -25.64 27.74 7.60
CA ARG A 26 -27.05 27.29 7.66
C ARG A 26 -27.67 27.56 9.01
N GLU A 27 -26.93 27.27 10.07
CA GLU A 27 -27.38 27.47 11.45
C GLU A 27 -27.59 28.95 11.76
N ALA A 28 -26.69 29.82 11.30
CA ALA A 28 -26.81 31.26 11.45
C ALA A 28 -27.95 31.84 10.60
N ALA A 29 -28.13 31.37 9.36
CA ALA A 29 -29.25 31.72 8.50
C ALA A 29 -30.61 31.36 9.12
N SER A 30 -30.68 30.27 9.87
CA SER A 30 -31.91 29.84 10.56
C SER A 30 -32.31 30.76 11.72
N ARG A 31 -31.34 31.46 12.34
CA ARG A 31 -31.56 32.31 13.53
C ARG A 31 -31.64 33.79 13.23
N PHE A 32 -31.02 34.25 12.13
CA PHE A 32 -30.91 35.68 11.81
C PHE A 32 -31.53 36.01 10.45
N GLN A 33 -32.57 36.83 10.45
CA GLN A 33 -33.39 37.14 9.25
C GLN A 33 -32.62 37.85 8.12
N ASN A 34 -31.47 38.48 8.39
CA ASN A 34 -30.65 39.21 7.41
C ASN A 34 -29.28 38.55 7.16
N TRP A 35 -29.13 37.26 7.48
CA TRP A 35 -27.86 36.56 7.37
C TRP A 35 -27.30 36.52 5.93
N SER A 36 -28.17 36.32 4.94
CA SER A 36 -27.82 36.12 3.53
C SER A 36 -27.29 37.35 2.79
N GLN A 37 -27.33 38.54 3.42
CA GLN A 37 -26.88 39.80 2.81
C GLN A 37 -25.41 40.13 3.12
N ARG A 38 -24.69 39.22 3.78
CA ARG A 38 -23.32 39.41 4.25
C ARG A 38 -22.30 39.07 3.15
N GLY A 39 -21.43 40.02 2.81
CA GLY A 39 -20.40 39.89 1.78
C GLY A 39 -19.17 39.10 2.24
N ALA A 40 -18.19 38.93 1.35
CA ALA A 40 -16.92 38.25 1.65
C ALA A 40 -16.07 39.00 2.70
N ASP A 41 -16.19 40.32 2.78
CA ASP A 41 -15.43 41.17 3.70
C ASP A 41 -16.11 41.36 5.09
N ASP A 42 -17.13 40.55 5.41
CA ASP A 42 -17.82 40.65 6.70
C ASP A 42 -16.94 40.05 7.83
N PRO A 43 -16.61 40.82 8.89
CA PRO A 43 -15.85 40.31 10.03
C PRO A 43 -16.51 39.10 10.71
N VAL A 44 -17.84 38.98 10.66
CA VAL A 44 -18.56 37.81 11.17
C VAL A 44 -18.32 36.57 10.33
N ARG A 45 -18.17 36.73 9.01
CA ARG A 45 -17.80 35.62 8.12
C ARG A 45 -16.37 35.15 8.42
N ALA A 46 -15.43 36.08 8.58
CA ALA A 46 -14.08 35.73 9.00
C ALA A 46 -14.05 34.99 10.35
N LEU A 47 -14.90 35.39 11.30
CA LEU A 47 -15.07 34.69 12.57
C LEU A 47 -15.59 33.26 12.36
N LEU A 48 -16.65 33.06 11.57
CA LEU A 48 -17.15 31.71 11.29
C LEU A 48 -16.13 30.84 10.57
N GLU A 49 -15.35 31.40 9.65
CA GLU A 49 -14.27 30.68 8.99
C GLU A 49 -13.22 30.22 9.99
N SER A 50 -12.80 31.08 10.94
CA SER A 50 -11.89 30.65 12.01
C SER A 50 -12.48 29.58 12.93
N PHE A 51 -13.77 29.64 13.26
CA PHE A 51 -14.44 28.57 14.03
C PHE A 51 -14.54 27.26 13.23
N ALA A 52 -14.76 27.34 11.92
CA ALA A 52 -14.82 26.18 11.05
C ALA A 52 -13.48 25.43 11.00
N VAL A 53 -12.36 26.15 11.04
CA VAL A 53 -11.01 25.56 11.18
C VAL A 53 -10.91 24.73 12.45
N VAL A 54 -11.20 25.33 13.61
CA VAL A 54 -11.12 24.63 14.91
C VAL A 54 -12.05 23.42 14.97
N LEU A 55 -13.27 23.55 14.44
CA LEU A 55 -14.22 22.44 14.40
C LEU A 55 -13.78 21.32 13.44
N GLY A 56 -13.17 21.67 12.31
CA GLY A 56 -12.59 20.71 11.36
C GLY A 56 -11.46 19.90 12.00
N GLU A 57 -10.58 20.56 12.74
CA GLU A 57 -9.48 19.93 13.48
C GLU A 57 -10.01 18.98 14.57
N LEU A 58 -10.90 19.46 15.44
CA LEU A 58 -11.48 18.64 16.52
C LEU A 58 -12.22 17.41 15.99
N ARG A 59 -12.92 17.55 14.85
CA ARG A 59 -13.58 16.42 14.20
C ARG A 59 -12.57 15.42 13.65
N GLY A 60 -11.48 15.92 13.06
CA GLY A 60 -10.35 15.08 12.64
C GLY A 60 -9.77 14.28 13.81
N GLU A 61 -9.48 14.93 14.95
CA GLU A 61 -8.97 14.24 16.13
C GLU A 61 -9.92 13.16 16.67
N LEU A 62 -11.24 13.42 16.62
CA LEU A 62 -12.25 12.45 17.03
C LEU A 62 -12.32 11.26 16.07
N ASP A 63 -12.30 11.50 14.76
CA ASP A 63 -12.29 10.46 13.73
C ASP A 63 -11.04 9.57 13.91
N ASP A 64 -9.86 10.18 14.03
CA ASP A 64 -8.59 9.47 14.26
C ASP A 64 -8.62 8.66 15.56
N SER A 65 -9.25 9.20 16.61
CA SER A 65 -9.43 8.50 17.88
C SER A 65 -10.34 7.27 17.73
N ALA A 66 -11.43 7.39 16.95
CA ALA A 66 -12.32 6.28 16.65
C ALA A 66 -11.59 5.17 15.87
N GLU A 67 -10.79 5.54 14.87
CA GLU A 67 -9.96 4.61 14.10
C GLU A 67 -8.94 3.87 15.00
N ARG A 68 -8.37 4.54 16.00
CA ARG A 68 -7.44 3.91 16.96
C ARG A 68 -8.13 2.97 17.94
N LEU A 69 -9.40 3.22 18.28
CA LEU A 69 -10.16 2.41 19.24
C LEU A 69 -10.71 1.14 18.60
N LEU A 70 -11.07 1.17 17.33
CA LEU A 70 -11.66 0.03 16.63
C LEU A 70 -10.78 -1.24 16.67
N PRO A 71 -9.46 -1.21 16.37
CA PRO A 71 -8.60 -2.40 16.49
C PRO A 71 -8.54 -2.96 17.91
N ARG A 72 -8.57 -2.10 18.93
CA ARG A 72 -8.56 -2.51 20.34
C ARG A 72 -9.87 -3.21 20.72
N LEU A 73 -10.99 -2.72 20.23
CA LEU A 73 -12.31 -3.32 20.44
C LEU A 73 -12.43 -4.66 19.72
N LEU A 74 -11.97 -4.75 18.46
CA LEU A 74 -11.91 -6.01 17.72
C LEU A 74 -11.06 -7.05 18.45
N ALA A 75 -9.88 -6.66 18.95
CA ALA A 75 -9.02 -7.52 19.74
C ALA A 75 -9.72 -8.01 21.03
N ALA A 76 -10.45 -7.12 21.72
CA ALA A 76 -11.23 -7.48 22.92
C ALA A 76 -12.38 -8.46 22.62
N LEU A 77 -12.95 -8.41 21.42
CA LEU A 77 -13.97 -9.36 20.93
C LEU A 77 -13.37 -10.68 20.40
N GLY A 78 -12.04 -10.85 20.48
CA GLY A 78 -11.35 -12.03 19.98
C GLY A 78 -11.16 -12.05 18.46
N HIS A 79 -11.43 -10.93 17.78
CA HIS A 79 -11.13 -10.76 16.36
C HIS A 79 -9.75 -10.12 16.20
N GLU A 80 -8.76 -10.91 15.81
CA GLU A 80 -7.49 -10.35 15.35
C GLU A 80 -7.67 -9.73 13.96
N PRO A 81 -7.36 -8.42 13.78
CA PRO A 81 -7.37 -7.83 12.45
C PRO A 81 -6.38 -8.57 11.55
N LEU A 82 -6.75 -8.78 10.29
CA LEU A 82 -5.86 -9.35 9.28
C LEU A 82 -4.78 -8.32 8.93
N TRP A 83 -3.69 -8.33 9.69
CA TRP A 83 -2.52 -7.52 9.42
C TRP A 83 -2.00 -7.76 8.01
N SER A 84 -1.44 -6.70 7.40
CA SER A 84 -0.69 -6.81 6.16
C SER A 84 0.36 -7.91 6.29
N ARG A 85 0.29 -8.90 5.39
CA ARG A 85 1.25 -10.01 5.35
C ARG A 85 2.34 -9.68 4.32
N PRO A 86 3.60 -10.06 4.59
CA PRO A 86 4.66 -9.89 3.60
C PRO A 86 4.30 -10.70 2.35
N ALA A 87 4.52 -10.08 1.19
CA ALA A 87 4.36 -10.77 -0.09
C ALA A 87 5.33 -11.98 -0.14
N ARG A 88 4.86 -13.08 -0.75
CA ARG A 88 5.67 -14.29 -0.94
C ARG A 88 5.59 -14.70 -2.41
N SER A 89 6.72 -15.13 -2.96
CA SER A 89 6.80 -15.65 -4.32
C SER A 89 7.77 -16.82 -4.38
N ALA A 90 7.52 -17.76 -5.29
CA ALA A 90 8.49 -18.79 -5.64
C ALA A 90 9.51 -18.20 -6.62
N ILE A 91 10.78 -18.45 -6.39
CA ILE A 91 11.87 -18.07 -7.30
C ILE A 91 12.56 -19.34 -7.79
N ARG A 92 12.97 -19.33 -9.06
CA ARG A 92 13.80 -20.37 -9.64
C ARG A 92 15.22 -19.83 -9.75
N LEU A 93 16.18 -20.57 -9.20
CA LEU A 93 17.60 -20.22 -9.24
C LEU A 93 18.28 -21.19 -10.20
N HIS A 94 18.90 -20.65 -11.24
CA HIS A 94 19.66 -21.43 -12.20
C HIS A 94 21.15 -21.28 -11.92
N ALA A 95 21.86 -22.41 -11.91
CA ALA A 95 23.31 -22.42 -11.90
C ALA A 95 23.86 -21.79 -13.19
N ALA A 96 24.90 -20.96 -13.07
CA ALA A 96 25.73 -20.67 -14.22
C ALA A 96 26.36 -21.98 -14.72
N SER A 97 26.59 -22.09 -16.04
CA SER A 97 27.24 -23.26 -16.62
C SER A 97 28.59 -23.52 -15.96
N GLY A 98 28.87 -24.78 -15.62
CA GLY A 98 30.14 -25.20 -15.02
C GLY A 98 30.17 -25.28 -13.49
N LEU A 99 29.03 -25.45 -12.81
CA LEU A 99 29.06 -25.97 -11.44
C LEU A 99 29.43 -27.46 -11.49
N ASP A 100 30.54 -27.83 -10.84
CA ASP A 100 30.97 -29.23 -10.76
C ASP A 100 30.30 -29.97 -9.60
N THR A 101 29.80 -29.25 -8.59
CA THR A 101 29.22 -29.81 -7.36
C THR A 101 28.03 -28.98 -6.88
N ALA A 102 27.16 -29.58 -6.06
CA ALA A 102 26.03 -28.86 -5.48
C ALA A 102 26.51 -27.78 -4.48
N ASN A 103 25.96 -26.57 -4.60
CA ASN A 103 26.30 -25.44 -3.74
C ASN A 103 25.09 -25.03 -2.87
N LYS A 104 25.34 -24.66 -1.61
CA LYS A 104 24.29 -24.27 -0.68
C LYS A 104 23.99 -22.77 -0.80
N ILE A 105 22.70 -22.43 -0.88
CA ILE A 105 22.19 -21.07 -0.79
C ILE A 105 21.54 -20.93 0.58
N PRO A 106 22.09 -20.12 1.50
CA PRO A 106 21.55 -20.01 2.84
C PRO A 106 20.19 -19.32 2.86
N ALA A 107 19.37 -19.64 3.87
CA ALA A 107 18.21 -18.82 4.24
C ALA A 107 18.64 -17.36 4.48
N GLY A 108 17.76 -16.42 4.15
CA GLY A 108 18.06 -14.98 4.24
C GLY A 108 18.84 -14.42 3.05
N THR A 109 19.06 -15.22 1.99
CA THR A 109 19.69 -14.71 0.76
C THR A 109 18.76 -13.70 0.10
N ALA A 110 19.21 -12.46 -0.02
CA ALA A 110 18.42 -11.37 -0.58
C ALA A 110 18.27 -11.48 -2.10
N VAL A 111 17.03 -11.34 -2.58
CA VAL A 111 16.66 -11.34 -3.99
C VAL A 111 15.84 -10.10 -4.26
N THR A 112 16.20 -9.36 -5.31
CA THR A 112 15.53 -8.10 -5.65
C THR A 112 14.84 -8.22 -6.98
N ALA A 113 13.60 -7.74 -7.06
CA ALA A 113 12.94 -7.56 -8.34
C ALA A 113 13.52 -6.35 -9.08
N SER A 114 13.59 -6.44 -10.41
CA SER A 114 13.91 -5.30 -11.27
C SER A 114 12.81 -4.25 -11.13
N ARG A 115 13.20 -2.97 -11.12
CA ARG A 115 12.27 -1.85 -11.06
C ARG A 115 11.68 -1.60 -12.45
N ALA A 116 10.39 -1.29 -12.55
CA ALA A 116 9.79 -0.90 -13.82
C ALA A 116 10.07 0.59 -14.13
N ASP A 117 9.88 1.47 -13.15
CA ASP A 117 9.98 2.94 -13.33
C ASP A 117 10.91 3.62 -12.33
N ALA A 118 11.58 4.72 -12.71
CA ALA A 118 12.63 5.38 -11.92
C ALA A 118 12.22 5.90 -10.52
N GLY A 119 10.92 5.91 -10.16
CA GLY A 119 10.40 6.36 -8.86
C GLY A 119 9.95 5.27 -7.89
N GLU A 120 9.90 4.00 -8.30
CA GLU A 120 9.34 2.94 -7.46
C GLU A 120 10.28 2.52 -6.32
N SER A 121 9.71 2.20 -5.15
CA SER A 121 10.47 1.63 -4.04
C SER A 121 10.98 0.24 -4.41
N ARG A 122 12.26 -0.04 -4.15
CA ARG A 122 12.85 -1.35 -4.44
C ARG A 122 12.30 -2.37 -3.45
N VAL A 123 11.71 -3.46 -3.96
CA VAL A 123 11.21 -4.56 -3.14
C VAL A 123 12.32 -5.60 -2.96
N PHE A 124 12.54 -6.00 -1.71
CA PHE A 124 13.48 -7.03 -1.32
C PHE A 124 12.73 -8.26 -0.83
N PHE A 125 13.11 -9.41 -1.35
CA PHE A 125 12.70 -10.71 -0.84
C PHE A 125 13.92 -11.41 -0.25
N GLU A 126 13.67 -12.33 0.68
CA GLU A 126 14.69 -13.21 1.26
C GLU A 126 14.27 -14.66 1.10
N THR A 127 15.23 -15.55 0.87
CA THR A 127 14.96 -16.99 0.88
C THR A 127 14.50 -17.42 2.27
N ALA A 128 13.33 -18.02 2.36
CA ALA A 128 12.75 -18.44 3.65
C ALA A 128 13.49 -19.61 4.31
N ALA A 129 14.26 -20.38 3.54
CA ALA A 129 14.98 -21.56 3.97
C ALA A 129 16.26 -21.76 3.16
N ASP A 130 17.14 -22.61 3.69
CA ASP A 130 18.31 -23.09 2.96
C ASP A 130 17.87 -23.83 1.70
N ALA A 131 18.52 -23.54 0.57
CA ALA A 131 18.33 -24.23 -0.69
C ALA A 131 19.65 -24.82 -1.19
N TRP A 132 19.57 -25.80 -2.08
CA TRP A 132 20.73 -26.40 -2.74
C TRP A 132 20.63 -26.18 -4.23
N LEU A 133 21.67 -25.58 -4.79
CA LEU A 133 21.85 -25.39 -6.21
C LEU A 133 22.64 -26.57 -6.76
N SER A 134 21.96 -27.45 -7.49
CA SER A 134 22.57 -28.62 -8.13
C SER A 134 23.04 -28.29 -9.55
N PRO A 135 24.10 -28.93 -10.05
CA PRO A 135 24.43 -28.87 -11.48
C PRO A 135 23.47 -29.68 -12.36
N ALA A 136 22.63 -30.54 -11.76
CA ALA A 136 21.62 -31.29 -12.49
C ALA A 136 20.46 -30.38 -12.91
N ASN A 137 20.07 -30.47 -14.18
CA ASN A 137 18.86 -29.84 -14.72
C ASN A 137 17.78 -30.89 -14.91
N LEU A 138 16.53 -30.52 -14.65
CA LEU A 138 15.39 -31.35 -15.02
C LEU A 138 15.24 -31.28 -16.55
N GLU A 139 15.44 -32.39 -17.27
CA GLU A 139 15.30 -32.42 -18.73
C GLU A 139 13.88 -32.74 -19.19
N TYR A 140 13.23 -33.68 -18.49
CA TYR A 140 11.86 -34.09 -18.77
C TYR A 140 11.22 -34.60 -17.48
N ALA A 141 9.90 -34.45 -17.40
CA ALA A 141 9.07 -35.08 -16.39
C ALA A 141 7.97 -35.90 -17.10
N VAL A 142 7.72 -37.11 -16.63
CA VAL A 142 6.71 -38.01 -17.21
C VAL A 142 5.73 -38.39 -16.11
N VAL A 143 4.44 -38.33 -16.42
CA VAL A 143 3.38 -38.92 -15.62
C VAL A 143 2.99 -40.25 -16.23
N LEU A 144 2.91 -41.28 -15.40
CA LEU A 144 2.43 -42.61 -15.77
C LEU A 144 1.04 -42.83 -15.15
N GLU A 145 0.02 -42.93 -15.99
CA GLU A 145 -1.36 -43.24 -15.61
C GLU A 145 -1.74 -44.60 -16.22
N GLY A 146 -1.45 -45.68 -15.50
CA GLY A 146 -1.65 -47.04 -16.02
C GLY A 146 -0.64 -47.39 -17.11
N GLU A 147 -1.12 -47.74 -18.31
CA GLU A 147 -0.27 -47.97 -19.50
C GLU A 147 0.01 -46.69 -20.30
N GLU A 148 -0.63 -45.57 -19.95
CA GLU A 148 -0.43 -44.30 -20.64
C GLU A 148 0.67 -43.47 -19.99
N SER A 149 1.55 -42.91 -20.83
CA SER A 149 2.60 -41.98 -20.40
C SER A 149 2.42 -40.62 -21.04
N ARG A 150 2.45 -39.54 -20.25
CA ARG A 150 2.39 -38.15 -20.74
C ARG A 150 3.59 -37.35 -20.24
N LEU A 151 4.23 -36.63 -21.16
CA LEU A 151 5.28 -35.67 -20.83
C LEU A 151 4.69 -34.40 -20.21
N LEU A 152 5.30 -33.93 -19.12
CA LEU A 152 5.01 -32.64 -18.50
C LEU A 152 6.02 -31.59 -18.99
N PRO A 153 5.56 -30.34 -19.21
CA PRO A 153 6.45 -29.23 -19.52
C PRO A 153 7.31 -28.89 -18.29
N VAL A 154 8.62 -28.76 -18.51
CA VAL A 154 9.59 -28.52 -17.43
C VAL A 154 9.90 -27.03 -17.24
N ASP A 155 9.82 -26.22 -18.31
CA ASP A 155 10.27 -24.82 -18.29
C ASP A 155 9.19 -23.77 -18.55
N GLY A 156 7.91 -24.15 -18.61
CA GLY A 156 6.84 -23.20 -18.94
C GLY A 156 6.89 -22.65 -20.38
N GLU A 157 7.99 -22.89 -21.10
CA GLU A 157 8.05 -22.89 -22.55
C GLU A 157 7.76 -24.30 -23.06
N ASP A 158 6.72 -24.44 -23.90
CA ASP A 158 6.35 -25.66 -24.63
C ASP A 158 7.43 -26.06 -25.63
N ARG A 159 8.59 -26.53 -25.16
CA ARG A 159 9.56 -27.24 -25.99
C ARG A 159 9.66 -28.68 -25.53
N ALA A 160 8.91 -29.54 -26.22
CA ALA A 160 9.16 -30.97 -26.19
C ALA A 160 10.60 -31.24 -26.70
N PRO A 161 11.40 -32.07 -26.01
CA PRO A 161 12.68 -32.49 -26.56
C PRO A 161 12.45 -33.32 -27.83
N ALA A 162 13.21 -33.03 -28.87
CA ALA A 162 13.28 -33.89 -30.05
C ALA A 162 13.76 -35.27 -29.61
N ARG A 163 13.01 -36.30 -29.99
CA ARG A 163 13.21 -37.70 -29.60
C ARG A 163 14.67 -38.16 -29.76
N LEU A 164 15.14 -38.97 -28.80
CA LEU A 164 16.31 -39.85 -28.92
C LEU A 164 16.10 -40.91 -30.01
#